data_AF-A0AAN9SBR8-F1
#
_entry.id   AF-A0AAN9SBR8-F1
#
_cell.length_a   1.000
_cell.length_b   1.000
_cell.length_c   1.000
_cell.angle_alpha   90.00
_cell.angle_beta   90.00
_cell.angle_gamma   90.00
#
_symmetry.space_group_name_H-M   'P 1'
#
loop_
_entity.id
_entity.type
_entity.pdbx_description
1 polymer ?
#
loop_
_entity_poly.entity_id
_entity_poly.type
_entity_poly.pdbx_seq_one_letter_code
_entity_poly.pdbx_strand_id
1 'polypeptide(L)'
;MALAMVGEALISASVEIILNKIASRDFRDFFSTQKLNVSVLDEMKIKLLAINVVLNDAEEKQITDPAVKAWLDELKYHITELPNSIGNLVLLRYLDISNTSIKMLPDAIFMLYNLQTLKLSNCKFLTQIPGQIENLVNLCHLDTSDTNLELPINICKLQGLRMLISFVVSKQGLNITDLKKFPYLQGKLSILGLQNVNHPMDAFLSDLKKKEQIEELMLGWDSDPKDSQIVKDVLDNLQPSTNLKKLSIKFFGGTSFPKWTGDSTYCNFAVLYISYCNYCLSLPPFGQIPSLKELVIKRMKMVNTIGHEFYCRDTGSSSFQPFPLLESLQFEEMSEWEEWLPFQGEGSNFPFPCLKKLILSKCPNLRGNLPSPLPSLTNVSISECSHLEAKSCN
;
A
#
# COMPACT_ATOMS: atom_id res chain seq x y z
N MET A 1 -11.45 -6.37 -25.82
CA MET A 1 -12.02 -7.54 -25.13
C MET A 1 -12.67 -7.02 -23.87
N ALA A 2 -13.99 -6.85 -23.90
CA ALA A 2 -14.76 -6.27 -22.80
C ALA A 2 -14.85 -7.29 -21.66
N LEU A 3 -13.98 -7.16 -20.65
CA LEU A 3 -14.25 -7.74 -19.34
C LEU A 3 -15.40 -6.92 -18.74
N ALA A 4 -16.55 -7.56 -18.61
CA ALA A 4 -17.73 -6.99 -17.98
C ALA A 4 -17.36 -6.51 -16.56
N MET A 5 -17.43 -5.19 -16.35
CA MET A 5 -17.29 -4.51 -15.06
C MET A 5 -18.53 -4.78 -14.17
N VAL A 6 -18.88 -6.04 -13.90
CA VAL A 6 -20.01 -6.37 -13.00
C VAL A 6 -19.58 -6.31 -11.53
N GLY A 7 -18.42 -5.70 -11.22
CA GLY A 7 -17.77 -5.79 -9.91
C GLY A 7 -18.14 -4.70 -8.90
N GLU A 8 -18.78 -3.59 -9.27
CA GLU A 8 -19.00 -2.48 -8.31
C GLU A 8 -20.42 -2.42 -7.73
N ALA A 9 -21.28 -3.36 -8.12
CA ALA A 9 -22.72 -3.38 -7.90
C ALA A 9 -23.16 -3.91 -6.53
N LEU A 10 -22.45 -3.58 -5.44
CA LEU A 10 -22.80 -4.09 -4.10
C LEU A 10 -24.19 -3.61 -3.67
N ILE A 11 -24.54 -2.35 -3.94
CA ILE A 11 -25.77 -1.75 -3.42
C ILE A 11 -26.97 -2.23 -4.23
N SER A 12 -26.90 -2.17 -5.57
CA SER A 12 -27.96 -2.69 -6.44
C SER A 12 -28.20 -4.18 -6.23
N ALA A 13 -27.14 -5.01 -6.16
CA ALA A 13 -27.28 -6.44 -5.91
C ALA A 13 -27.93 -6.74 -4.54
N SER A 14 -27.63 -5.92 -3.52
CA SER A 14 -28.28 -6.05 -2.20
C SER A 14 -29.77 -5.75 -2.26
N VAL A 15 -30.17 -4.72 -3.01
CA VAL A 15 -31.58 -4.38 -3.24
C VAL A 15 -32.28 -5.49 -4.03
N GLU A 16 -31.63 -6.05 -5.04
CA GLU A 16 -32.18 -7.16 -5.84
C GLU A 16 -32.40 -8.43 -5.00
N ILE A 17 -31.50 -8.75 -4.07
CA ILE A 17 -31.68 -9.85 -3.12
C ILE A 17 -32.91 -9.61 -2.23
N ILE A 18 -33.10 -8.39 -1.72
CA ILE A 18 -34.28 -8.05 -0.90
C ILE A 18 -35.55 -8.15 -1.75
N LEU A 19 -35.53 -7.64 -2.99
CA LEU A 19 -36.64 -7.74 -3.93
C LEU A 19 -37.04 -9.21 -4.17
N ASN A 20 -36.07 -10.09 -4.40
CA ASN A 20 -36.30 -11.52 -4.59
C ASN A 20 -36.87 -12.17 -3.32
N LYS A 21 -36.38 -11.78 -2.14
CA LYS A 21 -36.88 -12.31 -0.86
C LYS A 21 -38.32 -11.87 -0.57
N ILE A 22 -38.68 -10.62 -0.84
CA ILE A 22 -40.06 -10.11 -0.71
C ILE A 22 -41.01 -10.73 -1.75
N ALA A 23 -40.48 -11.11 -2.92
CA ALA A 23 -41.24 -11.81 -3.94
C ALA A 23 -41.43 -13.32 -3.64
N SER A 24 -40.63 -13.90 -2.75
CA SER A 24 -40.70 -15.33 -2.41
C SER A 24 -42.02 -15.70 -1.72
N ARG A 25 -42.64 -16.81 -2.17
CA ARG A 25 -43.86 -17.36 -1.56
C ARG A 25 -43.65 -17.68 -0.09
N ASP A 26 -42.58 -18.40 0.24
CA ASP A 26 -42.29 -18.82 1.62
C ASP A 26 -42.21 -17.62 2.58
N PHE A 27 -41.61 -16.52 2.14
CA PHE A 27 -41.51 -15.30 2.95
C PHE A 27 -42.85 -14.59 3.09
N ARG A 28 -43.65 -14.53 2.02
CA ARG A 28 -45.00 -13.91 2.04
C ARG A 28 -45.99 -14.73 2.87
N ASP A 29 -45.91 -16.06 2.78
CA ASP A 29 -46.71 -16.98 3.58
C ASP A 29 -46.34 -16.87 5.05
N PHE A 30 -45.03 -16.83 5.38
CA PHE A 30 -44.56 -16.54 6.73
C PHE A 30 -45.10 -15.18 7.24
N PHE A 31 -44.98 -14.12 6.45
CA PHE A 31 -45.47 -12.79 6.81
C PHE A 31 -46.98 -12.78 7.08
N SER A 32 -47.74 -13.49 6.24
CA SER A 32 -49.19 -13.70 6.40
C SER A 32 -49.52 -14.50 7.67
N THR A 33 -48.76 -15.56 7.98
CA THR A 33 -48.96 -16.37 9.21
C THR A 33 -48.73 -15.58 10.49
N GLN A 34 -47.90 -14.53 10.45
CA GLN A 34 -47.72 -13.59 11.56
C GLN A 34 -48.84 -12.54 11.66
N LYS A 35 -49.91 -12.67 10.86
CA LYS A 35 -51.05 -11.73 10.75
C LYS A 35 -50.62 -10.31 10.35
N LEU A 36 -49.50 -10.17 9.64
CA LEU A 36 -49.03 -8.89 9.12
C LEU A 36 -49.69 -8.60 7.76
N ASN A 37 -49.89 -7.32 7.46
CA ASN A 37 -50.53 -6.90 6.22
C ASN A 37 -49.61 -7.08 5.01
N VAL A 38 -49.88 -8.08 4.19
CA VAL A 38 -49.11 -8.40 2.97
C VAL A 38 -49.10 -7.25 1.96
N SER A 39 -50.09 -6.34 1.96
CA SER A 39 -50.08 -5.18 1.05
C SER A 39 -48.91 -4.23 1.33
N VAL A 40 -48.36 -4.22 2.55
CA VAL A 40 -47.17 -3.44 2.90
C VAL A 40 -45.93 -3.98 2.19
N LEU A 41 -45.86 -5.30 1.95
CA LEU A 41 -44.78 -5.91 1.17
C LEU A 41 -44.81 -5.48 -0.30
N ASP A 42 -46.00 -5.29 -0.88
CA ASP A 42 -46.14 -4.78 -2.24
C ASP A 42 -45.70 -3.33 -2.36
N GLU A 43 -46.07 -2.48 -1.40
CA GLU A 43 -45.61 -1.10 -1.36
C GLU A 43 -44.09 -1.01 -1.20
N MET A 44 -43.52 -1.83 -0.30
CA MET A 44 -42.08 -1.92 -0.10
C MET A 44 -41.34 -2.41 -1.34
N LYS A 45 -41.91 -3.39 -2.06
CA LYS A 45 -41.37 -3.88 -3.34
C LYS A 45 -41.32 -2.77 -4.39
N ILE A 46 -42.38 -1.97 -4.51
CA ILE A 46 -42.42 -0.84 -5.47
C ILE A 46 -41.33 0.19 -5.13
N LYS A 47 -41.19 0.55 -3.85
CA LYS A 47 -40.15 1.49 -3.39
C LYS A 47 -38.75 0.96 -3.68
N LEU A 48 -38.49 -0.32 -3.41
CA LEU A 48 -37.20 -0.96 -3.68
C LEU A 48 -36.89 -1.05 -5.17
N LEU A 49 -37.89 -1.31 -6.03
CA LEU A 49 -37.70 -1.27 -7.48
C LEU A 49 -37.27 0.12 -7.96
N ALA A 50 -37.90 1.18 -7.45
CA ALA A 50 -37.53 2.56 -7.77
C ALA A 50 -36.09 2.88 -7.32
N ILE A 51 -35.72 2.46 -6.10
CA ILE A 51 -34.35 2.60 -5.58
C ILE A 51 -33.35 1.83 -6.46
N ASN A 52 -33.67 0.60 -6.86
CA ASN A 52 -32.78 -0.22 -7.67
C ASN A 52 -32.46 0.41 -9.02
N VAL A 53 -33.46 1.03 -9.66
CA VAL A 53 -33.26 1.74 -10.94
C VAL A 53 -32.30 2.91 -10.77
N VAL A 54 -32.46 3.71 -9.71
CA VAL A 54 -31.57 4.83 -9.40
C VAL A 54 -30.15 4.35 -9.09
N LEU A 55 -30.03 3.26 -8.33
CA LEU A 55 -28.72 2.68 -8.00
C LEU A 55 -27.99 2.14 -9.22
N ASN A 56 -28.68 1.42 -10.11
CA ASN A 56 -28.07 0.92 -11.35
C ASN A 56 -27.55 2.07 -12.22
N ASP A 57 -28.36 3.12 -12.41
CA ASP A 57 -27.97 4.31 -13.18
C ASP A 57 -26.78 5.04 -12.53
N ALA A 58 -26.79 5.15 -11.20
CA ALA A 58 -25.67 5.75 -10.46
C ALA A 58 -24.39 4.91 -10.57
N GLU A 59 -24.49 3.58 -10.45
CA GLU A 59 -23.35 2.67 -10.56
C GLU A 59 -22.70 2.70 -11.95
N GLU A 60 -23.47 2.96 -13.01
CA GLU A 60 -22.90 3.21 -14.35
C GLU A 60 -22.24 4.59 -14.45
N LYS A 61 -22.90 5.64 -13.91
CA LYS A 61 -22.44 7.02 -14.02
C LYS A 61 -21.24 7.35 -13.15
N GLN A 62 -20.99 6.62 -12.06
CA GLN A 62 -19.85 6.87 -11.15
C GLN A 62 -18.49 6.83 -11.84
N ILE A 63 -18.39 6.15 -12.98
CA ILE A 63 -17.16 6.03 -13.77
C ILE A 63 -16.79 7.37 -14.41
N THR A 64 -17.81 8.13 -14.82
CA THR A 64 -17.63 9.38 -15.58
C THR A 64 -17.95 10.63 -14.76
N ASP A 65 -18.77 10.50 -13.71
CA ASP A 65 -19.24 11.60 -12.89
C ASP A 65 -18.69 11.48 -11.45
N PRO A 66 -17.72 12.33 -11.07
CA PRO A 66 -17.15 12.33 -9.73
C PRO A 66 -18.16 12.64 -8.61
N ALA A 67 -19.22 13.40 -8.88
CA ALA A 67 -20.23 13.73 -7.89
C ALA A 67 -21.12 12.51 -7.59
N VAL A 68 -21.50 11.76 -8.64
CA VAL A 68 -22.22 10.48 -8.47
C VAL A 68 -21.36 9.47 -7.71
N LYS A 69 -20.07 9.40 -8.03
CA LYS A 69 -19.12 8.56 -7.29
C LYS A 69 -19.06 8.94 -5.81
N ALA A 70 -18.89 10.23 -5.51
CA ALA A 70 -18.85 10.72 -4.13
C ALA A 70 -20.14 10.39 -3.36
N TRP A 71 -21.30 10.51 -4.01
CA TRP A 71 -22.59 10.15 -3.44
C TRP A 71 -22.71 8.64 -3.15
N LEU A 72 -22.28 7.78 -4.07
CA LEU A 72 -22.25 6.33 -3.83
C LEU A 72 -21.28 5.94 -2.71
N ASP A 73 -20.11 6.59 -2.64
CA ASP A 73 -19.15 6.37 -1.57
C ASP A 73 -19.72 6.79 -0.21
N GLU A 74 -20.45 7.91 -0.14
CA GLU A 74 -21.18 8.34 1.06
C GLU A 74 -22.25 7.32 1.47
N LEU A 75 -23.02 6.78 0.52
CA LEU A 75 -23.98 5.72 0.79
C LEU A 75 -23.32 4.43 1.31
N LYS A 76 -22.20 3.99 0.69
CA LYS A 76 -21.44 2.81 1.14
C LYS A 76 -20.94 2.99 2.57
N TYR A 77 -20.52 4.19 2.94
CA TYR A 77 -20.06 4.49 4.29
C TYR A 77 -21.12 4.25 5.37
N HIS A 78 -22.41 4.26 5.02
CA HIS A 78 -23.50 3.94 5.94
C HIS A 78 -23.78 2.44 6.11
N ILE A 79 -23.12 1.57 5.34
CA ILE A 79 -23.23 0.11 5.50
C ILE A 79 -22.37 -0.32 6.68
N THR A 80 -23.01 -0.72 7.78
CA THR A 80 -22.32 -1.12 9.03
C THR A 80 -22.30 -2.64 9.28
N GLU A 81 -23.10 -3.38 8.54
CA GLU A 81 -23.25 -4.83 8.66
C GLU A 81 -23.55 -5.48 7.30
N LEU A 82 -23.17 -6.75 7.16
CA LEU A 82 -23.54 -7.58 6.02
C LEU A 82 -24.46 -8.71 6.52
N PRO A 83 -25.58 -8.98 5.85
CA PRO A 83 -26.53 -9.98 6.31
C PRO A 83 -25.99 -11.41 6.12
N ASN A 84 -26.36 -12.33 7.03
CA ASN A 84 -26.04 -13.76 6.91
C ASN A 84 -26.55 -14.41 5.60
N SER A 85 -27.54 -13.81 4.93
CA SER A 85 -28.00 -14.29 3.63
C SER A 85 -26.95 -14.23 2.51
N ILE A 86 -25.84 -13.50 2.72
CA ILE A 86 -24.71 -13.51 1.78
C ILE A 86 -24.22 -14.94 1.51
N GLY A 87 -24.25 -15.84 2.50
CA GLY A 87 -23.84 -17.24 2.33
C GLY A 87 -24.69 -18.04 1.34
N ASN A 88 -25.88 -17.56 0.99
CA ASN A 88 -26.73 -18.18 -0.04
C ASN A 88 -26.20 -17.95 -1.46
N LEU A 89 -25.33 -16.95 -1.65
CA LEU A 89 -24.73 -16.62 -2.93
C LEU A 89 -23.56 -17.55 -3.25
N VAL A 90 -23.76 -18.87 -3.17
CA VAL A 90 -22.69 -19.88 -3.27
C VAL A 90 -21.89 -19.82 -4.59
N LEU A 91 -22.45 -19.22 -5.64
CA LEU A 91 -21.79 -19.00 -6.94
C LEU A 91 -20.97 -17.71 -7.00
N LEU A 92 -21.01 -16.87 -5.95
CA LEU A 92 -20.34 -15.58 -5.91
C LEU A 92 -18.82 -15.79 -6.01
N ARG A 93 -18.20 -15.13 -6.98
CA ARG A 93 -16.74 -15.16 -7.21
C ARG A 93 -16.05 -13.86 -6.83
N TYR A 94 -16.82 -12.79 -6.69
CA TYR A 94 -16.30 -11.46 -6.44
C TYR A 94 -17.21 -10.78 -5.42
N LEU A 95 -16.62 -10.29 -4.32
CA LEU A 95 -17.30 -9.50 -3.31
C LEU A 95 -16.44 -8.28 -2.98
N ASP A 96 -17.00 -7.10 -3.18
CA ASP A 96 -16.35 -5.83 -2.84
C ASP A 96 -17.23 -5.03 -1.88
N ILE A 97 -16.78 -4.98 -0.63
CA ILE A 97 -17.40 -4.20 0.43
C ILE A 97 -16.47 -3.07 0.89
N SER A 98 -15.55 -2.65 0.02
CA SER A 98 -14.64 -1.55 0.27
C SER A 98 -15.39 -0.24 0.54
N ASN A 99 -14.76 0.65 1.31
CA ASN A 99 -15.31 1.96 1.69
C ASN A 99 -16.62 1.86 2.48
N THR A 100 -16.87 0.75 3.16
CA THR A 100 -18.01 0.60 4.07
C THR A 100 -17.59 0.81 5.52
N SER A 101 -18.55 1.09 6.40
CA SER A 101 -18.33 1.17 7.85
C SER A 101 -18.58 -0.16 8.55
N ILE A 102 -18.40 -1.28 7.84
CA ILE A 102 -18.67 -2.61 8.36
C ILE A 102 -17.78 -2.90 9.57
N LYS A 103 -18.39 -3.39 10.65
CA LYS A 103 -17.67 -3.70 11.90
C LYS A 103 -17.19 -5.14 11.97
N MET A 104 -17.97 -6.06 11.41
CA MET A 104 -17.69 -7.49 11.39
C MET A 104 -18.23 -8.13 10.12
N LEU A 105 -17.53 -9.16 9.64
CA LEU A 105 -18.00 -10.03 8.57
C LEU A 105 -18.90 -11.13 9.18
N PRO A 106 -20.10 -11.42 8.61
CA PRO A 106 -20.90 -12.56 9.04
C PRO A 106 -20.19 -13.88 8.72
N ASP A 107 -20.34 -14.88 9.59
CA ASP A 107 -19.78 -16.23 9.39
C ASP A 107 -20.20 -16.86 8.05
N ALA A 108 -21.37 -16.46 7.54
CA ALA A 108 -21.90 -16.91 6.26
C ALA A 108 -21.01 -16.54 5.05
N ILE A 109 -20.13 -15.53 5.14
CA ILE A 109 -19.14 -15.26 4.08
C ILE A 109 -18.26 -16.49 3.83
N PHE A 110 -17.93 -17.25 4.87
CA PHE A 110 -17.05 -18.42 4.77
C PHE A 110 -17.76 -19.65 4.17
N MET A 111 -19.03 -19.53 3.79
CA MET A 111 -19.74 -20.51 2.95
C MET A 111 -19.51 -20.26 1.44
N LEU A 112 -18.89 -19.14 1.07
CA LEU A 112 -18.65 -18.76 -0.32
C LEU A 112 -17.38 -19.42 -0.88
N TYR A 113 -17.37 -20.75 -0.98
CA TYR A 113 -16.21 -21.53 -1.43
C TYR A 113 -15.76 -21.21 -2.87
N ASN A 114 -16.62 -20.61 -3.71
CA ASN A 114 -16.28 -20.15 -5.05
C ASN A 114 -15.68 -18.73 -5.09
N LEU A 115 -15.58 -18.03 -3.94
CA LEU A 115 -15.11 -16.66 -3.89
C LEU A 115 -13.65 -16.59 -4.32
N GLN A 116 -13.36 -15.80 -5.35
CA GLN A 116 -12.02 -15.59 -5.91
C GLN A 116 -11.43 -14.25 -5.52
N THR A 117 -12.29 -13.25 -5.30
CA THR A 117 -11.90 -11.89 -4.91
C THR A 117 -12.76 -11.41 -3.75
N LEU A 118 -12.10 -10.98 -2.67
CA LEU A 118 -12.71 -10.30 -1.54
C LEU A 118 -11.97 -8.96 -1.32
N LYS A 119 -12.68 -7.85 -1.51
CA LYS A 119 -12.15 -6.51 -1.24
C LYS A 119 -12.80 -5.91 0.00
N LEU A 120 -11.95 -5.52 0.93
CA LEU A 120 -12.23 -4.94 2.24
C LEU A 120 -11.49 -3.60 2.40
N SER A 121 -11.07 -2.97 1.30
CA SER A 121 -10.23 -1.78 1.36
C SER A 121 -10.95 -0.62 2.03
N ASN A 122 -10.24 0.15 2.86
CA ASN A 122 -10.78 1.31 3.58
C ASN A 122 -11.99 0.99 4.51
N CYS A 123 -12.13 -0.25 4.97
CA CYS A 123 -13.09 -0.65 6.00
C CYS A 123 -12.55 -0.34 7.40
N LYS A 124 -12.53 0.95 7.79
CA LYS A 124 -11.83 1.44 9.01
C LYS A 124 -12.31 0.85 10.33
N PHE A 125 -13.57 0.40 10.39
CA PHE A 125 -14.16 -0.18 11.60
C PHE A 125 -14.11 -1.71 11.65
N LEU A 126 -13.62 -2.36 10.59
CA LEU A 126 -13.48 -3.82 10.55
C LEU A 126 -12.24 -4.21 11.35
N THR A 127 -12.44 -4.84 12.51
CA THR A 127 -11.35 -5.15 13.45
C THR A 127 -10.80 -6.56 13.32
N GLN A 128 -11.58 -7.50 12.79
CA GLN A 128 -11.19 -8.92 12.72
C GLN A 128 -11.80 -9.62 11.50
N ILE A 129 -11.04 -10.56 10.93
CA ILE A 129 -11.60 -11.61 10.07
C ILE A 129 -11.82 -12.85 10.94
N PRO A 130 -13.05 -13.40 11.00
CA PRO A 130 -13.30 -14.65 11.70
C PRO A 130 -12.35 -15.78 11.26
N GLY A 131 -12.10 -16.71 12.17
CA GLY A 131 -11.07 -17.76 12.03
C GLY A 131 -11.37 -18.85 11.01
N GLN A 132 -12.36 -18.69 10.13
CA GLN A 132 -12.78 -19.65 9.10
C GLN A 132 -12.40 -19.21 7.68
N ILE A 133 -11.50 -18.22 7.54
CA ILE A 133 -11.03 -17.72 6.23
C ILE A 133 -10.43 -18.83 5.35
N GLU A 134 -9.91 -19.90 5.95
CA GLU A 134 -9.43 -21.10 5.25
C GLU A 134 -10.49 -21.80 4.38
N ASN A 135 -11.78 -21.56 4.63
CA ASN A 135 -12.87 -22.11 3.82
C ASN A 135 -12.99 -21.45 2.44
N LEU A 136 -12.41 -20.26 2.26
CA LEU A 136 -12.38 -19.55 0.97
C LEU A 136 -11.27 -20.11 0.07
N VAL A 137 -11.31 -21.42 -0.18
CA VAL A 137 -10.24 -22.20 -0.83
C VAL A 137 -9.87 -21.73 -2.25
N ASN A 138 -10.79 -21.05 -2.94
CA ASN A 138 -10.56 -20.49 -4.28
C ASN A 138 -10.14 -19.01 -4.26
N LEU A 139 -9.96 -18.41 -3.08
CA LEU A 139 -9.62 -17.00 -2.94
C LEU A 139 -8.22 -16.75 -3.51
N CYS A 140 -8.18 -15.88 -4.50
CA CYS A 140 -6.95 -15.47 -5.19
C CYS A 140 -6.60 -14.01 -4.87
N HIS A 141 -7.57 -13.17 -4.52
CA HIS A 141 -7.37 -11.75 -4.29
C HIS A 141 -8.03 -11.35 -2.97
N LEU A 142 -7.22 -10.93 -2.00
CA LEU A 142 -7.67 -10.35 -0.75
C LEU A 142 -7.09 -8.94 -0.62
N ASP A 143 -7.97 -7.95 -0.68
CA ASP A 143 -7.60 -6.55 -0.46
C ASP A 143 -8.06 -6.11 0.93
N THR A 144 -7.10 -5.87 1.82
CA THR A 144 -7.30 -5.33 3.18
C THR A 144 -6.60 -3.99 3.35
N SER A 145 -6.29 -3.29 2.25
CA SER A 145 -5.61 -1.99 2.29
C SER A 145 -6.40 -0.97 3.09
N ASP A 146 -5.67 -0.10 3.80
CA ASP A 146 -6.25 0.97 4.61
C ASP A 146 -7.27 0.48 5.67
N THR A 147 -7.04 -0.74 6.20
CA THR A 147 -7.75 -1.29 7.36
C THR A 147 -6.79 -1.51 8.54
N ASN A 148 -7.33 -1.60 9.75
CA ASN A 148 -6.60 -2.00 10.95
C ASN A 148 -6.71 -3.51 11.22
N LEU A 149 -6.90 -4.30 10.17
CA LEU A 149 -7.29 -5.69 10.24
C LEU A 149 -6.08 -6.60 10.45
N GLU A 150 -6.06 -7.31 11.57
CA GLU A 150 -5.11 -8.41 11.76
C GLU A 150 -5.65 -9.68 11.09
N LEU A 151 -4.86 -10.26 10.19
CA LEU A 151 -5.22 -11.51 9.52
C LEU A 151 -4.99 -12.70 10.48
N PRO A 152 -5.96 -13.64 10.57
CA PRO A 152 -5.79 -14.82 11.39
C PRO A 152 -4.75 -15.76 10.76
N ILE A 153 -4.05 -16.55 11.60
CA ILE A 153 -3.02 -17.52 11.16
C ILE A 153 -3.55 -18.50 10.10
N ASN A 154 -4.85 -18.82 10.13
CA ASN A 154 -5.48 -19.73 9.19
C ASN A 154 -5.46 -19.23 7.74
N ILE A 155 -5.20 -17.94 7.47
CA ILE A 155 -4.95 -17.41 6.12
C ILE A 155 -3.83 -18.16 5.40
N CYS A 156 -2.87 -18.74 6.13
CA CYS A 156 -1.78 -19.56 5.58
C CYS A 156 -2.24 -20.84 4.88
N LYS A 157 -3.52 -21.21 5.00
CA LYS A 157 -4.15 -22.28 4.21
C LYS A 157 -4.50 -21.83 2.78
N LEU A 158 -4.66 -20.53 2.54
CA LEU A 158 -4.98 -19.93 1.25
C LEU A 158 -3.72 -19.73 0.38
N GLN A 159 -3.02 -20.83 0.08
CA GLN A 159 -1.74 -20.81 -0.63
C GLN A 159 -1.86 -20.39 -2.11
N GLY A 160 -3.09 -20.36 -2.63
CA GLY A 160 -3.43 -19.87 -3.98
C GLY A 160 -3.56 -18.35 -4.09
N LEU A 161 -3.39 -17.60 -3.00
CA LEU A 161 -3.46 -16.14 -3.02
C LEU A 161 -2.40 -15.56 -3.96
N ARG A 162 -2.86 -14.69 -4.86
CA ARG A 162 -2.07 -13.92 -5.81
C ARG A 162 -1.93 -12.48 -5.37
N MET A 163 -2.97 -11.90 -4.79
CA MET A 163 -2.93 -10.54 -4.24
C MET A 163 -3.24 -10.58 -2.75
N LEU A 164 -2.30 -10.08 -1.96
CA LEU A 164 -2.45 -9.79 -0.54
C LEU A 164 -1.74 -8.47 -0.27
N ILE A 165 -2.52 -7.38 -0.13
CA ILE A 165 -1.92 -6.03 -0.11
C ILE A 165 -1.26 -5.70 1.23
N SER A 166 -1.75 -6.27 2.34
CA SER A 166 -1.21 -6.04 3.68
C SER A 166 -0.95 -7.36 4.40
N PHE A 167 0.29 -7.54 4.86
CA PHE A 167 0.77 -8.66 5.67
C PHE A 167 1.34 -8.09 6.97
N VAL A 168 0.61 -8.22 8.07
CA VAL A 168 0.99 -7.66 9.38
C VAL A 168 1.65 -8.75 10.22
N VAL A 169 2.92 -8.56 10.57
CA VAL A 169 3.65 -9.46 11.47
C VAL A 169 3.30 -9.11 12.92
N SER A 170 2.85 -10.08 13.70
CA SER A 170 2.50 -9.87 15.11
C SER A 170 2.98 -11.01 16.00
N LYS A 171 3.07 -10.78 17.32
CA LYS A 171 3.59 -11.77 18.27
C LYS A 171 2.65 -12.95 18.50
N GLN A 172 1.35 -12.73 18.33
CA GLN A 172 0.29 -13.73 18.54
C GLN A 172 -0.39 -14.18 17.24
N GLY A 173 -0.02 -13.57 16.10
CA GLY A 173 -0.61 -13.83 14.79
C GLY A 173 0.42 -14.34 13.80
N LEU A 174 0.47 -13.72 12.61
CA LEU A 174 1.36 -14.12 11.54
C LEU A 174 2.82 -13.82 11.87
N ASN A 175 3.68 -14.81 11.65
CA ASN A 175 5.12 -14.64 11.68
C ASN A 175 5.63 -14.28 10.28
N ILE A 176 6.75 -13.57 10.18
CA ILE A 176 7.35 -13.23 8.87
C ILE A 176 7.68 -14.47 8.02
N THR A 177 8.02 -15.60 8.64
CA THR A 177 8.26 -16.87 7.94
C THR A 177 7.01 -17.46 7.29
N ASP A 178 5.81 -17.06 7.72
CA ASP A 178 4.56 -17.50 7.10
C ASP A 178 4.37 -16.93 5.70
N LEU A 179 5.06 -15.83 5.37
CA LEU A 179 5.04 -15.25 4.03
C LEU A 179 5.48 -16.24 2.93
N LYS A 180 6.28 -17.27 3.28
CA LYS A 180 6.66 -18.35 2.37
C LYS A 180 5.47 -19.20 1.90
N LYS A 181 4.35 -19.18 2.64
CA LYS A 181 3.11 -19.92 2.30
C LYS A 181 2.35 -19.31 1.14
N PHE A 182 2.73 -18.11 0.69
CA PHE A 182 2.09 -17.41 -0.44
C PHE A 182 3.10 -17.25 -1.60
N PRO A 183 3.41 -18.34 -2.34
CA PRO A 183 4.45 -18.31 -3.38
C PRO A 183 4.04 -17.50 -4.62
N TYR A 184 2.74 -17.31 -4.84
CA TYR A 184 2.20 -16.66 -6.05
C TYR A 184 1.85 -15.17 -5.87
N LEU A 185 2.28 -14.55 -4.77
CA LEU A 185 2.02 -13.13 -4.54
C LEU A 185 2.66 -12.28 -5.65
N GLN A 186 1.87 -11.34 -6.16
CA GLN A 186 2.25 -10.45 -7.24
C GLN A 186 1.78 -9.02 -6.96
N GLY A 187 2.24 -8.06 -7.76
CA GLY A 187 1.82 -6.67 -7.69
C GLY A 187 2.31 -5.98 -6.42
N LYS A 188 1.39 -5.49 -5.58
CA LYS A 188 1.69 -4.70 -4.38
C LYS A 188 1.61 -5.55 -3.11
N LEU A 189 2.64 -5.45 -2.28
CA LEU A 189 2.70 -6.04 -0.95
C LEU A 189 3.18 -5.02 0.08
N SER A 190 2.50 -4.94 1.21
CA SER A 190 2.93 -4.17 2.38
C SER A 190 3.19 -5.14 3.52
N ILE A 191 4.41 -5.14 4.06
CA ILE A 191 4.79 -5.93 5.23
C ILE A 191 4.93 -4.97 6.41
N LEU A 192 4.02 -5.07 7.36
CA LEU A 192 3.94 -4.20 8.54
C LEU A 192 4.27 -4.99 9.80
N GLY A 193 4.43 -4.28 10.92
CA GLY A 193 4.70 -4.93 12.21
C GLY A 193 6.09 -5.57 12.30
N LEU A 194 7.05 -5.15 11.47
CA LEU A 194 8.37 -5.76 11.37
C LEU A 194 9.19 -5.66 12.66
N GLN A 195 8.82 -4.80 13.61
CA GLN A 195 9.37 -4.78 14.97
C GLN A 195 9.12 -6.08 15.75
N ASN A 196 8.18 -6.92 15.31
CA ASN A 196 7.84 -8.19 15.95
C ASN A 196 8.71 -9.36 15.46
N VAL A 197 9.64 -9.12 14.53
CA VAL A 197 10.61 -10.14 14.08
C VAL A 197 11.74 -10.25 15.11
N ASN A 198 11.72 -11.31 15.91
CA ASN A 198 12.68 -11.50 17.00
C ASN A 198 14.05 -12.01 16.51
N HIS A 199 14.10 -12.78 15.42
CA HIS A 199 15.33 -13.38 14.91
C HIS A 199 15.52 -13.01 13.43
N PRO A 200 16.65 -12.37 13.04
CA PRO A 200 16.88 -11.94 11.66
C PRO A 200 16.78 -13.05 10.60
N MET A 201 17.14 -14.29 10.97
CA MET A 201 16.99 -15.45 10.06
C MET A 201 15.54 -15.72 9.64
N ASP A 202 14.54 -15.33 10.43
CA ASP A 202 13.14 -15.50 10.06
C ASP A 202 12.77 -14.65 8.84
N ALA A 203 13.36 -13.45 8.73
CA ALA A 203 13.22 -12.61 7.54
C ALA A 203 13.83 -13.28 6.29
N PHE A 204 14.98 -13.93 6.42
CA PHE A 204 15.59 -14.68 5.31
C PHE A 204 14.70 -15.85 4.88
N LEU A 205 14.14 -16.59 5.84
CA LEU A 205 13.25 -17.73 5.62
C LEU A 205 11.88 -17.35 5.04
N SER A 206 11.54 -16.05 4.99
CA SER A 206 10.32 -15.54 4.32
C SER A 206 10.38 -15.66 2.79
N ASP A 207 11.58 -15.80 2.24
CA ASP A 207 11.88 -16.01 0.81
C ASP A 207 11.34 -14.89 -0.09
N LEU A 208 11.33 -13.63 0.41
CA LEU A 208 10.85 -12.46 -0.32
C LEU A 208 11.59 -12.25 -1.65
N LYS A 209 12.87 -12.60 -1.71
CA LYS A 209 13.70 -12.51 -2.92
C LYS A 209 13.18 -13.36 -4.09
N LYS A 210 12.54 -14.50 -3.82
CA LYS A 210 11.96 -15.38 -4.87
C LYS A 210 10.56 -14.95 -5.32
N LYS A 211 9.97 -13.93 -4.69
CA LYS A 211 8.66 -13.40 -5.08
C LYS A 211 8.83 -12.36 -6.20
N GLU A 212 9.26 -12.84 -7.36
CA GLU A 212 9.66 -12.02 -8.52
C GLU A 212 8.52 -11.22 -9.16
N GLN A 213 7.27 -11.58 -8.85
CA GLN A 213 6.08 -10.92 -9.37
C GLN A 213 5.63 -9.73 -8.51
N ILE A 214 6.30 -9.48 -7.37
CA ILE A 214 6.06 -8.29 -6.55
C ILE A 214 6.78 -7.10 -7.19
N GLU A 215 6.01 -6.09 -7.54
CA GLU A 215 6.48 -4.87 -8.21
C GLU A 215 6.49 -3.66 -7.26
N GLU A 216 5.60 -3.64 -6.26
CA GLU A 216 5.55 -2.59 -5.24
C GLU A 216 5.65 -3.20 -3.85
N LEU A 217 6.62 -2.73 -3.07
CA LEU A 217 6.86 -3.21 -1.71
C LEU A 217 6.84 -2.05 -0.72
N MET A 218 6.11 -2.22 0.37
CA MET A 218 6.23 -1.37 1.55
C MET A 218 6.73 -2.22 2.73
N LEU A 219 7.75 -1.75 3.43
CA LEU A 219 8.25 -2.32 4.67
C LEU A 219 8.02 -1.30 5.81
N GLY A 220 7.31 -1.70 6.86
CA GLY A 220 6.89 -0.82 7.94
C GLY A 220 7.13 -1.38 9.33
N TRP A 221 7.60 -0.50 10.21
CA TRP A 221 7.67 -0.69 11.66
C TRP A 221 6.69 0.27 12.35
N ASP A 222 6.25 -0.05 13.57
CA ASP A 222 5.29 0.83 14.29
C ASP A 222 5.91 1.63 15.44
N SER A 223 7.08 1.21 15.94
CA SER A 223 7.66 1.75 17.17
C SER A 223 9.18 1.83 17.12
N ASP A 224 9.73 2.67 17.99
CA ASP A 224 11.16 2.81 18.22
C ASP A 224 11.77 1.49 18.71
N PRO A 225 12.57 0.79 17.89
CA PRO A 225 13.05 -0.54 18.23
C PRO A 225 14.08 -0.49 19.35
N LYS A 226 13.91 -1.38 20.34
CA LYS A 226 14.82 -1.49 21.50
C LYS A 226 16.22 -1.98 21.13
N ASP A 227 16.37 -2.62 19.97
CA ASP A 227 17.63 -3.17 19.48
C ASP A 227 17.83 -2.78 18.00
N SER A 228 18.69 -1.78 17.78
CA SER A 228 19.01 -1.30 16.44
C SER A 228 19.73 -2.36 15.60
N GLN A 229 20.43 -3.33 16.19
CA GLN A 229 21.20 -4.31 15.43
C GLN A 229 20.27 -5.38 14.84
N ILE A 230 19.35 -5.92 15.65
CA ILE A 230 18.34 -6.87 15.17
C ILE A 230 17.53 -6.26 14.02
N VAL A 231 17.10 -4.99 14.16
CA VAL A 231 16.31 -4.33 13.11
C VAL A 231 17.08 -4.16 11.81
N LYS A 232 18.38 -3.83 11.88
CA LYS A 232 19.25 -3.77 10.71
C LYS A 232 19.37 -5.13 10.03
N ASP A 233 19.62 -6.17 10.81
CA ASP A 233 19.80 -7.52 10.28
C ASP A 233 18.49 -8.08 9.69
N VAL A 234 17.33 -7.73 10.27
CA VAL A 234 16.02 -8.05 9.69
C VAL A 234 15.85 -7.39 8.32
N LEU A 235 16.13 -6.09 8.18
CA LEU A 235 16.01 -5.41 6.90
C LEU A 235 17.03 -5.94 5.87
N ASP A 236 18.24 -6.30 6.28
CA ASP A 236 19.24 -6.93 5.40
C ASP A 236 18.75 -8.28 4.85
N ASN A 237 18.14 -9.10 5.72
CA ASN A 237 17.59 -10.40 5.36
C ASN A 237 16.25 -10.33 4.59
N LEU A 238 15.57 -9.17 4.58
CA LEU A 238 14.36 -8.92 3.79
C LEU A 238 14.65 -8.44 2.36
N GLN A 239 15.81 -8.78 1.79
CA GLN A 239 16.16 -8.39 0.41
C GLN A 239 15.05 -8.83 -0.58
N PRO A 240 14.40 -7.89 -1.30
CA PRO A 240 13.40 -8.21 -2.30
C PRO A 240 14.02 -8.67 -3.63
N SER A 241 13.16 -9.11 -4.56
CA SER A 241 13.60 -9.37 -5.93
C SER A 241 14.02 -8.08 -6.65
N THR A 242 14.89 -8.20 -7.65
CA THR A 242 15.38 -7.06 -8.44
C THR A 242 14.34 -6.52 -9.44
N ASN A 243 13.18 -7.17 -9.57
CA ASN A 243 12.08 -6.71 -10.43
C ASN A 243 11.26 -5.56 -9.83
N LEU A 244 11.57 -5.18 -8.58
CA LEU A 244 10.84 -4.15 -7.86
C LEU A 244 10.86 -2.81 -8.61
N LYS A 245 9.67 -2.21 -8.76
CA LYS A 245 9.47 -0.88 -9.37
C LYS A 245 9.36 0.21 -8.31
N LYS A 246 8.78 -0.10 -7.16
CA LYS A 246 8.54 0.84 -6.07
C LYS A 246 8.86 0.22 -4.72
N LEU A 247 9.56 0.98 -3.88
CA LEU A 247 9.86 0.61 -2.49
C LEU A 247 9.45 1.76 -1.58
N SER A 248 8.78 1.42 -0.48
CA SER A 248 8.62 2.32 0.64
C SER A 248 9.17 1.68 1.91
N ILE A 249 9.99 2.42 2.66
CA ILE A 249 10.44 2.02 3.99
C ILE A 249 9.95 3.07 4.98
N LYS A 250 9.22 2.64 6.00
CA LYS A 250 8.68 3.52 7.04
C LYS A 250 9.11 3.09 8.43
N PHE A 251 9.47 4.07 9.27
CA PHE A 251 9.78 3.89 10.68
C PHE A 251 10.93 2.90 10.96
N PHE A 252 11.83 2.68 10.01
CA PHE A 252 13.00 1.84 10.23
C PHE A 252 13.91 2.47 11.29
N GLY A 253 14.10 1.77 12.41
CA GLY A 253 14.88 2.28 13.55
C GLY A 253 16.33 1.79 13.60
N GLY A 254 16.87 1.28 12.49
CA GLY A 254 18.30 0.99 12.39
C GLY A 254 19.13 2.26 12.15
N THR A 255 20.40 2.23 12.55
CA THR A 255 21.34 3.34 12.32
C THR A 255 21.87 3.45 10.89
N SER A 256 21.73 2.41 10.08
CA SER A 256 22.15 2.37 8.69
C SER A 256 21.31 1.39 7.89
N PHE A 257 21.08 1.68 6.61
CA PHE A 257 20.41 0.77 5.69
C PHE A 257 21.34 -0.35 5.20
N PRO A 258 20.79 -1.51 4.80
CA PRO A 258 21.58 -2.58 4.21
C PRO A 258 22.04 -2.25 2.79
N LYS A 259 23.07 -2.97 2.33
CA LYS A 259 23.72 -2.73 1.03
C LYS A 259 22.76 -2.80 -0.14
N TRP A 260 21.75 -3.66 -0.09
CA TRP A 260 20.84 -3.84 -1.22
C TRP A 260 19.96 -2.60 -1.51
N THR A 261 19.76 -1.69 -0.55
CA THR A 261 18.84 -0.54 -0.70
C THR A 261 19.27 0.48 -1.75
N GLY A 262 20.57 0.61 -1.98
CA GLY A 262 21.17 1.48 -3.01
C GLY A 262 21.98 0.69 -4.04
N ASP A 263 21.63 -0.57 -4.28
CA ASP A 263 22.40 -1.44 -5.16
C ASP A 263 22.01 -1.25 -6.63
N SER A 264 23.00 -1.22 -7.53
CA SER A 264 22.78 -0.99 -8.96
C SER A 264 22.10 -2.16 -9.69
N THR A 265 21.97 -3.34 -9.06
CA THR A 265 21.25 -4.50 -9.62
C THR A 265 19.75 -4.26 -9.76
N TYR A 266 19.19 -3.25 -9.09
CA TYR A 266 17.78 -2.89 -9.17
C TYR A 266 17.47 -2.04 -10.42
N CYS A 267 17.52 -2.67 -11.59
CA CYS A 267 17.38 -1.98 -12.87
C CYS A 267 15.97 -1.46 -13.17
N ASN A 268 14.92 -1.93 -12.47
CA ASN A 268 13.52 -1.51 -12.69
C ASN A 268 12.98 -0.52 -11.65
N PHE A 269 13.81 -0.15 -10.69
CA PHE A 269 13.42 0.55 -9.48
C PHE A 269 13.25 2.06 -9.70
N ALA A 270 12.01 2.47 -9.96
CA ALA A 270 11.66 3.82 -10.38
C ALA A 270 11.29 4.77 -9.24
N VAL A 271 10.74 4.26 -8.14
CA VAL A 271 10.16 5.10 -7.08
C VAL A 271 10.61 4.64 -5.69
N LEU A 272 11.27 5.51 -4.94
CA LEU A 272 11.71 5.23 -3.57
C LEU A 272 11.15 6.24 -2.56
N TYR A 273 10.48 5.73 -1.53
CA TYR A 273 9.89 6.51 -0.44
C TYR A 273 10.44 6.07 0.91
N ILE A 274 11.28 6.88 1.53
CA ILE A 274 11.81 6.65 2.88
C ILE A 274 11.19 7.66 3.83
N SER A 275 10.59 7.20 4.92
CA SER A 275 9.96 8.11 5.88
C SER A 275 10.09 7.66 7.33
N TYR A 276 10.29 8.62 8.24
CA TYR A 276 10.36 8.37 9.69
C TYR A 276 11.51 7.44 10.13
N CYS A 277 12.58 7.33 9.33
CA CYS A 277 13.77 6.54 9.67
C CYS A 277 14.77 7.41 10.47
N ASN A 278 14.33 7.85 11.65
CA ASN A 278 14.97 8.95 12.38
C ASN A 278 16.42 8.70 12.81
N TYR A 279 16.79 7.45 13.07
CA TYR A 279 18.08 7.05 13.64
C TYR A 279 19.17 6.79 12.60
N CYS A 280 18.80 6.77 11.32
CA CYS A 280 19.77 6.59 10.24
C CYS A 280 20.74 7.77 10.20
N LEU A 281 22.03 7.47 10.19
CA LEU A 281 23.10 8.47 10.18
C LEU A 281 23.49 8.91 8.76
N SER A 282 23.20 8.08 7.75
CA SER A 282 23.53 8.36 6.35
C SER A 282 22.48 7.78 5.40
N LEU A 283 22.50 8.27 4.15
CA LEU A 283 21.68 7.77 3.07
C LEU A 283 22.45 6.71 2.25
N PRO A 284 21.76 5.69 1.71
CA PRO A 284 22.34 4.77 0.73
C PRO A 284 22.78 5.47 -0.58
N PRO A 285 23.59 4.79 -1.40
CA PRO A 285 24.05 5.27 -2.72
C PRO A 285 22.97 5.18 -3.79
N PHE A 286 21.87 5.91 -3.61
CA PHE A 286 20.75 5.91 -4.55
C PHE A 286 21.12 6.43 -5.94
N GLY A 287 22.21 7.21 -6.06
CA GLY A 287 22.70 7.69 -7.35
C GLY A 287 23.13 6.58 -8.30
N GLN A 288 23.41 5.37 -7.79
CA GLN A 288 23.79 4.20 -8.59
C GLN A 288 22.58 3.46 -9.19
N ILE A 289 21.36 3.78 -8.77
CA ILE A 289 20.15 3.13 -9.27
C ILE A 289 19.80 3.75 -10.64
N PRO A 290 19.93 3.00 -11.76
CA PRO A 290 19.89 3.59 -13.09
C PRO A 290 18.49 4.04 -13.53
N SER A 291 17.43 3.48 -12.94
CA SER A 291 16.04 3.75 -13.32
C SER A 291 15.27 4.62 -12.35
N LEU A 292 15.91 5.11 -11.28
CA LEU A 292 15.25 5.90 -10.25
C LEU A 292 14.75 7.23 -10.83
N LYS A 293 13.43 7.44 -10.80
CA LYS A 293 12.74 8.64 -11.29
C LYS A 293 12.24 9.53 -10.16
N GLU A 294 11.84 8.93 -9.05
CA GLU A 294 11.29 9.66 -7.91
C GLU A 294 11.94 9.17 -6.61
N LEU A 295 12.52 10.12 -5.88
CA LEU A 295 13.09 9.89 -4.56
C LEU A 295 12.47 10.87 -3.56
N VAL A 296 11.83 10.31 -2.55
CA VAL A 296 11.21 11.07 -1.47
C VAL A 296 11.75 10.58 -0.14
N ILE A 297 12.39 11.49 0.60
CA ILE A 297 12.99 11.23 1.90
C ILE A 297 12.36 12.19 2.90
N LYS A 298 11.69 11.64 3.92
CA LYS A 298 11.00 12.44 4.94
C LYS A 298 11.44 12.03 6.33
N ARG A 299 11.61 12.99 7.24
CA ARG A 299 11.80 12.73 8.67
C ARG A 299 12.93 11.73 8.94
N MET A 300 14.13 12.03 8.43
CA MET A 300 15.36 11.34 8.84
C MET A 300 16.19 12.28 9.70
N LYS A 301 15.84 12.35 10.98
CA LYS A 301 16.33 13.39 11.89
C LYS A 301 17.85 13.41 12.04
N MET A 302 18.51 12.25 12.21
CA MET A 302 19.94 12.20 12.54
C MET A 302 20.90 12.32 11.35
N VAL A 303 20.39 12.44 10.12
CA VAL A 303 21.24 12.66 8.96
C VAL A 303 21.77 14.10 9.01
N ASN A 304 23.05 14.26 9.31
CA ASN A 304 23.70 15.57 9.41
C ASN A 304 24.29 16.04 8.08
N THR A 305 24.82 15.11 7.28
CA THR A 305 25.45 15.40 5.99
C THR A 305 24.88 14.45 4.93
N ILE A 306 24.57 14.98 3.76
CA ILE A 306 24.39 14.19 2.54
C ILE A 306 25.68 14.31 1.74
N GLY A 307 26.51 13.27 1.81
CA GLY A 307 27.85 13.25 1.23
C GLY A 307 27.96 12.52 -0.10
N HIS A 308 29.20 12.19 -0.47
CA HIS A 308 29.52 11.48 -1.70
C HIS A 308 28.84 10.10 -1.79
N GLU A 309 28.63 9.46 -0.64
CA GLU A 309 27.97 8.16 -0.52
C GLU A 309 26.55 8.14 -1.07
N PHE A 310 25.88 9.28 -1.17
CA PHE A 310 24.54 9.39 -1.76
C PHE A 310 24.56 9.16 -3.29
N TYR A 311 25.66 9.54 -3.95
CA TYR A 311 25.81 9.45 -5.39
C TYR A 311 26.38 8.09 -5.83
N CYS A 312 27.44 7.61 -5.16
CA CYS A 312 28.07 6.32 -5.43
C CYS A 312 28.90 5.79 -4.27
N ARG A 313 29.21 4.47 -4.30
CA ARG A 313 30.18 3.83 -3.41
C ARG A 313 31.62 4.00 -3.85
N ASP A 314 31.88 3.85 -5.14
CA ASP A 314 33.23 3.85 -5.70
C ASP A 314 33.38 5.00 -6.70
N THR A 315 34.34 5.88 -6.43
CA THR A 315 34.67 7.08 -7.24
C THR A 315 35.65 6.79 -8.39
N GLY A 316 36.00 5.52 -8.63
CA GLY A 316 37.08 5.15 -9.55
C GLY A 316 36.73 5.04 -11.04
N SER A 317 35.47 5.26 -11.43
CA SER A 317 35.05 5.17 -12.84
C SER A 317 34.77 6.56 -13.41
N SER A 318 35.61 6.98 -14.37
CA SER A 318 35.50 8.27 -15.06
C SER A 318 34.22 8.44 -15.91
N SER A 319 33.41 7.39 -16.07
CA SER A 319 32.17 7.39 -16.87
C SER A 319 30.87 7.33 -16.03
N PHE A 320 30.95 7.36 -14.70
CA PHE A 320 29.76 7.18 -13.87
C PHE A 320 28.88 8.44 -13.85
N GLN A 321 27.60 8.26 -14.22
CA GLN A 321 26.56 9.29 -14.20
C GLN A 321 25.58 9.01 -13.05
N PRO A 322 25.67 9.75 -11.92
CA PRO A 322 24.70 9.58 -10.82
C PRO A 322 23.32 10.11 -11.20
N PHE A 323 22.29 9.40 -10.74
CA PHE A 323 20.88 9.77 -10.91
C PHE A 323 20.50 10.09 -12.38
N PRO A 324 20.78 9.19 -13.33
CA PRO A 324 20.67 9.51 -14.76
C PRO A 324 19.23 9.82 -15.21
N LEU A 325 18.22 9.29 -14.50
CA LEU A 325 16.80 9.43 -14.85
C LEU A 325 15.96 10.09 -13.75
N LEU A 326 16.58 10.65 -12.70
CA LEU A 326 15.82 11.22 -11.57
C LEU A 326 15.08 12.48 -12.01
N GLU A 327 13.75 12.47 -11.91
CA GLU A 327 12.86 13.56 -12.32
C GLU A 327 12.33 14.38 -11.13
N SER A 328 12.13 13.73 -9.97
CA SER A 328 11.62 14.35 -8.74
C SER A 328 12.46 13.95 -7.52
N LEU A 329 12.99 14.95 -6.81
CA LEU A 329 13.74 14.80 -5.56
C LEU A 329 13.07 15.62 -4.46
N GLN A 330 12.73 14.98 -3.35
CA GLN A 330 12.02 15.62 -2.25
C GLN A 330 12.67 15.26 -0.91
N PHE A 331 13.04 16.28 -0.14
CA PHE A 331 13.45 16.17 1.25
C PHE A 331 12.50 16.96 2.13
N GLU A 332 11.94 16.31 3.15
CA GLU A 332 11.03 16.95 4.10
C GLU A 332 11.40 16.62 5.55
N GLU A 333 11.36 17.61 6.43
CA GLU A 333 11.55 17.43 7.88
C GLU A 333 12.89 16.76 8.26
N MET A 334 13.97 17.19 7.62
CA MET A 334 15.34 16.74 7.89
C MET A 334 16.01 17.66 8.91
N SER A 335 15.67 17.50 10.20
CA SER A 335 15.95 18.51 11.24
C SER A 335 17.44 18.78 11.50
N GLU A 336 18.29 17.75 11.57
CA GLU A 336 19.74 17.92 11.85
C GLU A 336 20.59 18.02 10.58
N TRP A 337 19.98 18.07 9.39
CA TRP A 337 20.72 18.14 8.14
C TRP A 337 21.36 19.51 7.96
N GLU A 338 22.68 19.58 7.98
CA GLU A 338 23.48 20.80 7.90
C GLU A 338 24.12 20.99 6.53
N GLU A 339 24.66 19.93 5.93
CA GLU A 339 25.48 20.05 4.73
C GLU A 339 25.03 19.11 3.60
N TRP A 340 24.98 19.64 2.38
CA TRP A 340 24.85 18.87 1.14
C TRP A 340 26.13 19.00 0.31
N LEU A 341 26.95 17.96 0.33
CA LEU A 341 28.22 17.99 -0.38
C LEU A 341 28.02 17.81 -1.90
N PRO A 342 28.74 18.58 -2.73
CA PRO A 342 28.66 18.46 -4.18
C PRO A 342 29.29 17.15 -4.66
N PHE A 343 28.78 16.62 -5.77
CA PHE A 343 29.42 15.50 -6.45
C PHE A 343 30.73 15.94 -7.12
N GLN A 344 31.83 15.25 -6.83
CA GLN A 344 33.16 15.49 -7.39
C GLN A 344 33.43 14.42 -8.45
N GLY A 345 32.85 14.58 -9.64
CA GLY A 345 33.11 13.72 -10.80
C GLY A 345 34.23 14.28 -11.68
N GLU A 346 34.94 13.41 -12.38
CA GLU A 346 35.85 13.81 -13.45
C GLU A 346 35.06 14.16 -14.73
N GLY A 347 35.54 15.15 -15.50
CA GLY A 347 34.98 15.50 -16.81
C GLY A 347 33.68 16.30 -16.74
N SER A 348 32.74 15.99 -17.64
CA SER A 348 31.43 16.68 -17.76
C SER A 348 30.31 16.02 -16.96
N ASN A 349 30.63 15.07 -16.07
CA ASN A 349 29.63 14.34 -15.29
C ASN A 349 29.18 15.17 -14.10
N PHE A 350 27.88 15.44 -14.01
CA PHE A 350 27.26 16.16 -12.90
C PHE A 350 26.02 15.40 -12.42
N PRO A 351 25.61 15.53 -11.16
CA PRO A 351 24.46 14.79 -10.66
C PRO A 351 23.16 15.40 -11.20
N PHE A 352 22.13 14.57 -11.35
CA PHE A 352 20.76 15.01 -11.66
C PHE A 352 20.51 15.64 -13.06
N PRO A 353 20.95 15.03 -14.17
CA PRO A 353 20.74 15.57 -15.51
C PRO A 353 19.27 15.78 -15.91
N CYS A 354 18.36 14.96 -15.39
CA CYS A 354 16.94 14.96 -15.75
C CYS A 354 16.01 15.54 -14.67
N LEU A 355 16.56 16.15 -13.60
CA LEU A 355 15.75 16.60 -12.47
C LEU A 355 14.88 17.80 -12.84
N LYS A 356 13.56 17.61 -12.74
CA LYS A 356 12.54 18.63 -13.06
C LYS A 356 11.97 19.27 -11.80
N LYS A 357 11.85 18.50 -10.72
CA LYS A 357 11.19 18.90 -9.48
C LYS A 357 12.10 18.70 -8.27
N LEU A 358 12.39 19.78 -7.55
CA LEU A 358 13.10 19.76 -6.27
C LEU A 358 12.22 20.36 -5.17
N ILE A 359 11.92 19.59 -4.13
CA ILE A 359 11.22 20.06 -2.94
C ILE A 359 12.15 19.93 -1.73
N LEU A 360 12.35 21.04 -1.03
CA LEU A 360 12.96 21.08 0.29
C LEU A 360 11.96 21.73 1.27
N SER A 361 11.52 20.99 2.27
CA SER A 361 10.58 21.51 3.26
C SER A 361 11.05 21.19 4.68
N LYS A 362 11.04 22.17 5.59
CA LYS A 362 11.34 21.96 7.01
C LYS A 362 12.73 21.35 7.23
N CYS A 363 13.74 21.89 6.56
CA CYS A 363 15.15 21.56 6.73
C CYS A 363 15.88 22.78 7.33
N PRO A 364 15.65 23.12 8.62
CA PRO A 364 16.03 24.41 9.18
C PRO A 364 17.54 24.63 9.23
N ASN A 365 18.32 23.57 9.46
CA ASN A 365 19.77 23.62 9.64
C ASN A 365 20.57 23.56 8.35
N LEU A 366 19.93 23.30 7.21
CA LEU A 366 20.62 23.12 5.93
C LEU A 366 21.27 24.43 5.49
N ARG A 367 22.59 24.40 5.28
CA ARG A 367 23.41 25.54 4.86
C ARG A 367 23.98 25.34 3.46
N GLY A 368 24.57 26.41 2.92
CA GLY A 368 25.27 26.38 1.64
C GLY A 368 24.33 26.49 0.44
N ASN A 369 24.79 25.98 -0.71
CA ASN A 369 24.08 26.07 -1.99
C ASN A 369 23.54 24.70 -2.42
N LEU A 370 22.53 24.71 -3.28
CA LEU A 370 22.05 23.49 -3.94
C LEU A 370 23.15 22.89 -4.84
N PRO A 371 23.17 21.56 -5.02
CA PRO A 371 24.06 20.94 -5.99
C PRO A 371 23.79 21.51 -7.39
N SER A 372 24.85 21.83 -8.12
CA SER A 372 24.81 22.42 -9.46
C SER A 372 25.80 21.70 -10.38
N PRO A 373 25.55 21.63 -11.71
CA PRO A 373 24.41 22.21 -12.45
C PRO A 373 23.11 21.39 -12.37
N LEU A 374 21.96 22.05 -12.53
CA LEU A 374 20.61 21.45 -12.59
C LEU A 374 19.88 21.90 -13.87
N PRO A 375 20.25 21.38 -15.06
CA PRO A 375 19.85 21.96 -16.34
C PRO A 375 18.36 21.79 -16.69
N SER A 376 17.69 20.79 -16.12
CA SER A 376 16.30 20.43 -16.45
C SER A 376 15.27 20.96 -15.45
N LEU A 377 15.71 21.73 -14.45
CA LEU A 377 14.91 22.07 -13.29
C LEU A 377 13.86 23.13 -13.62
N THR A 378 12.57 22.78 -13.47
CA THR A 378 11.44 23.68 -13.76
C THR A 378 10.63 24.04 -12.52
N ASN A 379 10.68 23.21 -11.47
CA ASN A 379 9.86 23.35 -10.28
C ASN A 379 10.71 23.23 -9.03
N VAL A 380 10.90 24.36 -8.34
CA VAL A 380 11.61 24.42 -7.07
C VAL A 380 10.66 24.92 -6.00
N SER A 381 10.52 24.17 -4.91
CA SER A 381 9.76 24.57 -3.73
C SER A 381 10.65 24.45 -2.51
N ILE A 382 11.00 25.58 -1.91
CA ILE A 382 11.80 25.66 -0.69
C ILE A 382 10.95 26.37 0.38
N SER A 383 10.70 25.69 1.49
CA SER A 383 9.87 26.22 2.59
C SER A 383 10.49 25.83 3.93
N GLU A 384 10.55 26.75 4.89
CA GLU A 384 11.08 26.46 6.24
C GLU A 384 12.55 25.92 6.22
N CYS A 385 13.40 26.48 5.33
CA CYS A 385 14.84 26.20 5.22
C CYS A 385 15.65 27.49 5.43
N SER A 386 15.73 27.96 6.68
CA SER A 386 16.19 29.32 7.03
C SER A 386 17.66 29.61 6.76
N HIS A 387 18.53 28.59 6.71
CA HIS A 387 19.97 28.77 6.54
C HIS A 387 20.48 28.47 5.11
N LEU A 388 19.59 28.10 4.20
CA LEU A 388 19.96 27.79 2.82
C LEU A 388 20.23 29.09 2.06
N GLU A 389 21.44 29.23 1.52
CA GLU A 389 21.81 30.39 0.71
C GLU A 389 21.22 30.21 -0.69
N ALA A 390 20.14 30.94 -0.99
CA ALA A 390 19.62 31.00 -2.35
C ALA A 390 20.48 31.94 -3.19
N LYS A 391 21.62 31.47 -3.72
CA LYS A 391 22.21 32.15 -4.89
C LYS A 391 21.36 31.77 -6.11
N SER A 392 20.77 32.77 -6.75
CA SER A 392 20.15 32.61 -8.05
C SER A 392 21.19 32.03 -9.02
N CYS A 393 20.99 30.79 -9.46
CA CYS A 393 21.72 30.25 -10.60
C CYS A 393 21.31 31.08 -11.83
N ASN A 394 22.18 31.99 -12.26
CA ASN A 394 22.08 32.60 -13.59
C ASN A 394 22.61 31.64 -14.64
#